data_AF-A0A941ZXV1-F1
#
_entry.id   AF-A0A941ZXV1-F1
#
_cell.length_a   1.000
_cell.length_b   1.000
_cell.length_c   1.000
_cell.angle_alpha   90.00
_cell.angle_beta   90.00
_cell.angle_gamma   90.00
#
_symmetry.space_group_name_H-M   'P 1'
#
loop_
_entity.id
_entity.type
_entity.pdbx_description
1 polymer ?
#
loop_
_entity_poly.entity_id
_entity_poly.type
_entity_poly.pdbx_seq_one_letter_code
_entity_poly.pdbx_strand_id
1 'polypeptide(L)'
;MTALTPPDPVRLAAAAELCTLPDPYRHDAAGDALFVRAMREICAWHIARCSYYARLAELLNFAPERLETVADCAAIPPIHANFFKAHEVLSIDPAAVTTHLTSSGTTGQKSQMFFDAWTLGVGQDMVARIFARYGWHTPDRPVNYLIFNYEPVTGSKVGTAFTNQFLARFAPAHRVAYALRHSGGGRHEYDPFGCIRTLQDYAGEGLPVRLLGFPAFLHATLERMRALDLDRPRLHPESLVFFGGGWKKDAQRAVPKAELYALIEEWLGIPNIRIRANATGTACTCRAIPGCSPATWRPWNRSGRAGPAFCTPFRPTSPRSRPTAC
;
A
#
# COMPACT_ATOMS: atom_id res chain seq x y z
N MET A 1 -6.85 13.02 20.80
CA MET A 1 -5.74 12.21 20.24
C MET A 1 -4.47 12.67 20.92
N THR A 2 -3.66 11.76 21.45
CA THR A 2 -2.36 12.11 22.07
C THR A 2 -1.46 12.74 21.01
N ALA A 3 -0.78 13.83 21.33
CA ALA A 3 0.15 14.46 20.41
C ALA A 3 1.28 13.46 20.06
N LEU A 4 1.38 13.09 18.78
CA LEU A 4 2.43 12.22 18.28
C LEU A 4 3.67 13.07 18.01
N THR A 5 4.75 12.80 18.76
CA THR A 5 6.02 13.52 18.64
C THR A 5 7.05 12.63 17.94
N PRO A 6 7.76 13.14 16.92
CA PRO A 6 8.83 12.38 16.26
C PRO A 6 9.94 12.01 17.24
N PRO A 7 10.74 10.96 16.95
CA PRO A 7 11.87 10.57 17.79
C PRO A 7 12.93 11.68 17.91
N ASP A 8 13.00 12.58 16.92
CA ASP A 8 13.79 13.81 16.98
C ASP A 8 12.99 14.97 16.35
N PRO A 9 12.36 15.84 17.16
CA PRO A 9 11.54 16.95 16.68
C PRO A 9 12.30 18.03 15.92
N VAL A 10 13.63 18.10 16.09
CA VAL A 10 14.45 19.09 15.40
C VAL A 10 14.86 18.55 14.02
N ARG A 11 15.31 17.30 13.96
CA ARG A 11 15.80 16.68 12.71
C ARG A 11 14.70 16.17 11.79
N LEU A 12 13.50 15.93 12.30
CA LEU A 12 12.34 15.40 11.56
C LEU A 12 11.16 16.38 11.53
N ALA A 13 11.43 17.68 11.61
CA ALA A 13 10.40 18.71 11.68
C ALA A 13 9.53 18.75 10.42
N ALA A 14 10.14 18.78 9.23
CA ALA A 14 9.40 18.75 7.97
C ALA A 14 8.71 17.41 7.74
N ALA A 15 9.31 16.29 8.16
CA ALA A 15 8.65 14.98 8.11
C ALA A 15 7.40 14.93 8.99
N ALA A 16 7.46 15.47 10.21
CA ALA A 16 6.30 15.58 11.09
C ALA A 16 5.21 16.50 10.52
N GLU A 17 5.59 17.66 9.98
CA GLU A 17 4.68 18.59 9.31
C GLU A 17 3.98 17.91 8.11
N LEU A 18 4.75 17.21 7.25
CA LEU A 18 4.21 16.50 6.09
C LEU A 18 3.19 15.43 6.51
N CYS A 19 3.52 14.60 7.51
CA CYS A 19 2.62 13.56 8.00
C CYS A 19 1.36 14.10 8.70
N THR A 20 1.36 15.38 9.07
CA THR A 20 0.24 16.04 9.76
C THR A 20 -0.50 17.05 8.90
N LEU A 21 -0.29 17.03 7.58
CA LEU A 21 -1.05 17.84 6.62
C LEU A 21 -2.57 17.53 6.71
N PRO A 22 -3.44 18.55 6.86
CA PRO A 22 -4.89 18.35 6.96
C PRO A 22 -5.51 17.70 5.71
N ASP A 23 -5.07 18.14 4.52
CA ASP A 23 -5.54 17.59 3.24
C ASP A 23 -4.58 16.49 2.75
N PRO A 24 -5.01 15.21 2.77
CA PRO A 24 -4.17 14.09 2.34
C PRO A 24 -3.92 14.06 0.82
N TYR A 25 -4.60 14.91 0.04
CA TYR A 25 -4.46 14.99 -1.41
C TYR A 25 -3.87 16.33 -1.88
N ARG A 26 -3.32 17.13 -0.96
CA ARG A 26 -2.70 18.41 -1.30
C ARG A 26 -1.60 18.20 -2.33
N HIS A 27 -1.72 18.90 -3.46
CA HIS A 27 -0.73 18.90 -4.54
C HIS A 27 -0.54 20.32 -5.06
N ASP A 28 0.36 21.05 -4.41
CA ASP A 28 0.74 22.42 -4.74
C ASP A 28 2.25 22.63 -4.51
N ALA A 29 2.79 23.75 -4.99
CA ALA A 29 4.22 24.03 -4.89
C ALA A 29 4.74 24.05 -3.43
N ALA A 30 3.90 24.46 -2.48
CA ALA A 30 4.24 24.46 -1.06
C ALA A 30 4.30 23.03 -0.49
N GLY A 31 3.36 22.16 -0.86
CA GLY A 31 3.35 20.75 -0.54
C GLY A 31 4.55 20.01 -1.13
N ASP A 32 4.90 20.30 -2.38
CA ASP A 32 6.09 19.74 -3.05
C ASP A 32 7.38 20.16 -2.34
N ALA A 33 7.52 21.45 -1.99
CA ALA A 33 8.67 21.94 -1.25
C ALA A 33 8.77 21.30 0.15
N LEU A 34 7.63 21.12 0.84
CA LEU A 34 7.58 20.42 2.12
C LEU A 34 7.97 18.95 1.97
N PHE A 35 7.45 18.26 0.95
CA PHE A 35 7.77 16.87 0.65
C PHE A 35 9.27 16.68 0.43
N VAL A 36 9.91 17.56 -0.36
CA VAL A 36 11.35 17.51 -0.61
C VAL A 36 12.14 17.69 0.69
N ARG A 37 11.81 18.69 1.53
CA ARG A 37 12.45 18.88 2.83
C ARG A 37 12.31 17.64 3.72
N ALA A 38 11.12 17.07 3.81
CA ALA A 38 10.87 15.85 4.56
C ALA A 38 11.70 14.66 4.03
N MET A 39 11.83 14.50 2.71
CA MET A 39 12.67 13.44 2.13
C MET A 39 14.15 13.64 2.46
N ARG A 40 14.65 14.88 2.48
CA ARG A 40 16.02 15.19 2.93
C ARG A 40 16.24 14.78 4.37
N GLU A 41 15.36 15.20 5.27
CA GLU A 41 15.40 14.86 6.69
C GLU A 41 15.38 13.33 6.92
N ILE A 42 14.47 12.63 6.24
CA ILE A 42 14.35 11.16 6.33
C ILE A 42 15.62 10.47 5.81
N CYS A 43 16.18 10.91 4.68
CA CYS A 43 17.43 10.35 4.15
C CYS A 43 18.60 10.59 5.11
N ALA A 44 18.75 11.81 5.62
CA ALA A 44 19.78 12.16 6.59
C ALA A 44 19.66 11.33 7.88
N TRP A 45 18.42 11.15 8.36
CA TRP A 45 18.12 10.30 9.52
C TRP A 45 18.56 8.85 9.31
N HIS A 46 18.21 8.25 8.17
CA HIS A 46 18.59 6.88 7.85
C HIS A 46 20.10 6.73 7.64
N ILE A 47 20.77 7.66 6.96
CA ILE A 47 22.22 7.65 6.79
C ILE A 47 22.93 7.73 8.15
N ALA A 48 22.49 8.62 9.04
CA ALA A 48 23.12 8.79 10.35
C ALA A 48 22.91 7.60 11.30
N ARG A 49 21.85 6.79 11.11
CA ARG A 49 21.41 5.79 12.09
C ARG A 49 21.38 4.35 11.57
N CYS A 50 21.65 4.13 10.29
CA CYS A 50 21.69 2.81 9.68
C CYS A 50 22.99 2.61 8.91
N SER A 51 23.92 1.82 9.47
CA SER A 51 25.24 1.56 8.86
C SER A 51 25.16 0.89 7.49
N TYR A 52 24.11 0.11 7.23
CA TYR A 52 23.85 -0.43 5.89
C TYR A 52 23.46 0.69 4.92
N TYR A 53 22.51 1.54 5.29
CA TYR A 53 22.03 2.60 4.40
C TYR A 53 23.08 3.68 4.16
N ALA A 54 23.89 4.00 5.17
CA ALA A 54 25.06 4.89 5.04
C ALA A 54 26.03 4.40 3.96
N ARG A 55 26.46 3.13 4.04
CA ARG A 55 27.35 2.52 3.04
C ARG A 55 26.71 2.45 1.66
N LEU A 56 25.41 2.19 1.58
CA LEU A 56 24.68 2.19 0.30
C LEU A 56 24.65 3.60 -0.32
N ALA A 57 24.42 4.64 0.49
CA ALA A 57 24.44 6.02 0.04
C ALA A 57 25.85 6.43 -0.44
N GLU A 58 26.90 6.07 0.31
CA GLU A 58 28.30 6.29 -0.09
C GLU A 58 28.63 5.61 -1.42
N LEU A 59 28.30 4.32 -1.56
CA LEU A 59 28.56 3.55 -2.78
C LEU A 59 27.89 4.15 -4.02
N LEU A 60 26.70 4.74 -3.83
CA LEU A 60 25.94 5.37 -4.91
C LEU A 60 26.21 6.88 -5.05
N ASN A 61 27.19 7.42 -4.31
CA ASN A 61 27.51 8.85 -4.25
C ASN A 61 26.25 9.72 -4.03
N PHE A 62 25.41 9.31 -3.08
CA PHE A 62 24.17 9.99 -2.74
C PHE A 62 24.34 10.83 -1.47
N ALA A 63 23.93 12.09 -1.55
CA ALA A 63 23.84 13.03 -0.43
C ALA A 63 22.43 13.64 -0.40
N PRO A 64 21.74 13.75 0.76
CA PRO A 64 20.39 14.29 0.84
C PRO A 64 20.22 15.70 0.24
N GLU A 65 21.25 16.54 0.33
CA GLU A 65 21.24 17.95 -0.08
C GLU A 65 20.95 18.12 -1.58
N ARG A 66 21.20 17.09 -2.39
CA ARG A 66 20.94 17.09 -3.84
C ARG A 66 19.46 17.06 -4.22
N LEU A 67 18.55 16.78 -3.28
CA LEU A 67 17.13 16.63 -3.55
C LEU A 67 16.49 18.02 -3.61
N GLU A 68 16.38 18.69 -4.75
CA GLU A 68 15.79 20.04 -4.85
C GLU A 68 14.31 20.01 -5.25
N THR A 69 13.92 19.00 -5.99
CA THR A 69 12.58 18.80 -6.54
C THR A 69 12.04 17.42 -6.20
N VAL A 70 10.74 17.22 -6.37
CA VAL A 70 10.10 15.90 -6.24
C VAL A 70 10.72 14.89 -7.21
N ALA A 71 11.13 15.33 -8.40
CA ALA A 71 11.76 14.45 -9.40
C ALA A 71 13.11 13.90 -8.93
N ASP A 72 13.89 14.70 -8.18
CA ASP A 72 15.19 14.28 -7.66
C ASP A 72 15.09 13.13 -6.65
N CYS A 73 13.92 12.95 -6.03
CA CYS A 73 13.67 11.83 -5.11
C CYS A 73 13.79 10.46 -5.80
N ALA A 74 13.75 10.40 -7.13
CA ALA A 74 14.06 9.17 -7.87
C ALA A 74 15.52 8.71 -7.71
N ALA A 75 16.42 9.61 -7.29
CA ALA A 75 17.84 9.30 -7.03
C ALA A 75 18.09 8.73 -5.62
N ILE A 76 17.08 8.68 -4.75
CA ILE A 76 17.21 8.12 -3.39
C ILE A 76 17.61 6.64 -3.49
N PRO A 77 18.66 6.19 -2.77
CA PRO A 77 19.14 4.81 -2.81
C PRO A 77 18.01 3.79 -2.52
N PRO A 78 17.64 2.94 -3.50
CA PRO A 78 16.58 1.97 -3.31
C PRO A 78 17.09 0.73 -2.56
N ILE A 79 16.31 0.24 -1.61
CA ILE A 79 16.53 -1.07 -0.97
C ILE A 79 15.57 -2.08 -1.58
N HIS A 80 16.10 -3.17 -2.13
CA HIS A 80 15.25 -4.21 -2.71
C HIS A 80 14.43 -4.92 -1.62
N ALA A 81 13.14 -5.16 -1.87
CA ALA A 81 12.22 -5.71 -0.86
C ALA A 81 12.64 -7.07 -0.28
N ASN A 82 13.34 -7.91 -1.06
CA ASN A 82 13.89 -9.18 -0.56
C ASN A 82 15.00 -9.00 0.49
N PHE A 83 15.68 -7.85 0.52
CA PHE A 83 16.71 -7.58 1.52
C PHE A 83 16.15 -7.64 2.94
N PHE A 84 14.94 -7.09 3.13
CA PHE A 84 14.19 -7.11 4.39
C PHE A 84 13.72 -8.51 4.83
N LYS A 85 13.84 -9.54 3.98
CA LYS A 85 13.55 -10.94 4.37
C LYS A 85 14.75 -11.58 5.09
N ALA A 86 15.96 -11.15 4.73
CA ALA A 86 17.21 -11.71 5.22
C ALA A 86 17.88 -10.81 6.27
N HIS A 87 17.52 -9.52 6.33
CA HIS A 87 18.18 -8.54 7.18
C HIS A 87 17.18 -7.63 7.89
N GLU A 88 17.46 -7.33 9.15
CA GLU A 88 16.81 -6.27 9.89
C GLU A 88 17.50 -4.94 9.56
N VAL A 89 16.72 -3.97 9.06
CA VAL A 89 17.22 -2.64 8.69
C VAL A 89 16.52 -1.63 9.57
N LEU A 90 17.22 -1.15 10.58
CA LEU A 90 16.71 -0.21 11.58
C LEU A 90 17.39 1.15 11.45
N SER A 91 16.65 2.19 11.82
CA SER A 91 17.20 3.56 12.03
C SER A 91 16.69 4.16 13.34
N ILE A 92 16.17 3.30 14.21
CA ILE A 92 15.75 3.59 15.57
C ILE A 92 16.47 2.60 16.48
N ASP A 93 16.56 2.93 17.77
CA ASP A 93 17.07 1.99 18.76
C ASP A 93 16.12 0.77 18.82
N PRO A 94 16.63 -0.48 18.82
CA PRO A 94 15.80 -1.67 19.02
C PRO A 94 14.87 -1.60 20.24
N ALA A 95 15.29 -0.92 21.31
CA ALA A 95 14.47 -0.73 22.51
C ALA A 95 13.27 0.22 22.30
N ALA A 96 13.31 1.07 21.26
CA ALA A 96 12.22 1.98 20.91
C ALA A 96 11.14 1.32 20.03
N VAL A 97 11.34 0.07 19.61
CA VAL A 97 10.38 -0.67 18.80
C VAL A 97 9.16 -1.05 19.64
N THR A 98 8.00 -0.51 19.29
CA THR A 98 6.73 -0.84 19.96
C THR A 98 5.91 -1.87 19.20
N THR A 99 6.16 -2.04 17.90
CA THR A 99 5.38 -2.95 17.07
C THR A 99 6.26 -3.61 16.01
N HIS A 100 6.22 -4.94 15.95
CA HIS A 100 6.89 -5.74 14.93
C HIS A 100 5.84 -6.47 14.09
N LEU A 101 5.79 -6.14 12.80
CA LEU A 101 4.92 -6.77 11.82
C LEU A 101 5.73 -7.60 10.83
N THR A 102 5.10 -8.64 10.28
CA THR A 102 5.67 -9.48 9.22
C THR A 102 4.78 -9.50 8.00
N SER A 103 5.38 -9.76 6.83
CA SER A 103 4.61 -9.93 5.60
C SER A 103 3.84 -11.25 5.58
N SER A 104 2.68 -11.26 4.89
CA SER A 104 1.76 -12.40 4.81
C SER A 104 2.18 -13.50 3.80
N GLY A 105 3.34 -13.39 3.15
CA GLY A 105 3.70 -14.19 1.97
C GLY A 105 4.48 -15.48 2.28
N THR A 106 3.91 -16.61 1.81
CA THR A 106 4.45 -17.93 1.36
C THR A 106 5.63 -18.60 2.11
N THR A 107 5.71 -19.93 1.99
CA THR A 107 6.79 -20.78 2.57
C THR A 107 8.18 -20.15 2.40
N GLY A 108 8.90 -19.96 3.51
CA GLY A 108 10.23 -19.34 3.55
C GLY A 108 10.36 -18.17 4.54
N GLN A 109 11.41 -17.38 4.38
CA GLN A 109 11.69 -16.21 5.21
C GLN A 109 10.75 -15.03 4.89
N LYS A 110 10.17 -14.45 5.94
CA LYS A 110 9.25 -13.31 5.87
C LYS A 110 10.01 -12.00 6.04
N SER A 111 9.52 -10.96 5.37
CA SER A 111 10.00 -9.60 5.60
C SER A 111 9.58 -9.14 6.99
N GLN A 112 10.49 -8.47 7.71
CA GLN A 112 10.26 -7.94 9.05
C GLN A 112 10.22 -6.41 9.00
N MET A 113 9.26 -5.83 9.71
CA MET A 113 9.11 -4.39 9.83
C MET A 113 8.90 -4.00 11.29
N PHE A 114 9.64 -2.99 11.70
CA PHE A 114 9.70 -2.52 13.08
C PHE A 114 9.23 -1.07 13.12
N PHE A 115 8.30 -0.78 14.01
CA PHE A 115 7.69 0.53 14.17
C PHE A 115 7.89 0.99 15.60
N ASP A 116 8.33 2.24 15.76
CA ASP A 116 8.12 2.99 17.00
C ASP A 116 6.68 3.53 17.06
N ALA A 117 6.31 4.07 18.21
CA ALA A 117 4.96 4.60 18.44
C ALA A 117 4.62 5.75 17.48
N TRP A 118 5.59 6.59 17.15
CA TRP A 118 5.38 7.75 16.27
C TRP A 118 5.11 7.32 14.83
N THR A 119 5.98 6.49 14.25
CA THR A 119 5.87 6.01 12.86
C THR A 119 4.57 5.26 12.64
N LEU A 120 4.17 4.41 13.59
CA LEU A 120 2.90 3.69 13.51
C LEU A 120 1.70 4.66 13.65
N GLY A 121 1.76 5.55 14.65
CA GLY A 121 0.69 6.50 14.94
C GLY A 121 0.44 7.47 13.78
N VAL A 122 1.48 8.10 13.24
CA VAL A 122 1.33 9.05 12.12
C VAL A 122 0.84 8.36 10.85
N GLY A 123 1.25 7.11 10.63
CA GLY A 123 0.70 6.25 9.58
C GLY A 123 -0.80 6.03 9.71
N GLN A 124 -1.26 5.73 10.93
CA GLN A 124 -2.68 5.56 11.25
C GLN A 124 -3.47 6.87 11.12
N ASP A 125 -2.91 7.99 11.58
CA ASP A 125 -3.54 9.31 11.49
C ASP A 125 -3.71 9.76 10.04
N MET A 126 -2.73 9.51 9.16
CA MET A 126 -2.87 9.77 7.73
C MET A 126 -4.04 8.98 7.11
N VAL A 127 -4.20 7.70 7.47
CA VAL A 127 -5.36 6.90 7.03
C VAL A 127 -6.67 7.44 7.61
N ALA A 128 -6.68 7.87 8.87
CA ALA A 128 -7.85 8.48 9.49
C ALA A 128 -8.28 9.76 8.78
N ARG A 129 -7.34 10.60 8.34
CA ARG A 129 -7.62 11.80 7.54
C ARG A 129 -8.23 11.46 6.19
N ILE A 130 -7.75 10.41 5.53
CA ILE A 130 -8.36 9.90 4.29
C ILE A 130 -9.82 9.48 4.54
N PHE A 131 -10.07 8.71 5.60
CA PHE A 131 -11.44 8.29 5.95
C PHE A 131 -12.34 9.48 6.29
N ALA A 132 -11.83 10.46 7.03
CA ALA A 132 -12.55 11.70 7.35
C ALA A 132 -12.87 12.50 6.08
N ARG A 133 -11.92 12.65 5.15
CA ARG A 133 -12.10 13.37 3.87
C ARG A 133 -13.26 12.83 3.04
N TYR A 134 -13.53 11.52 3.11
CA TYR A 134 -14.64 10.88 2.39
C TYR A 134 -15.91 10.71 3.22
N GLY A 135 -15.94 11.16 4.48
CA GLY A 135 -17.07 10.93 5.38
C GLY A 135 -17.26 9.45 5.74
N TRP A 136 -16.18 8.68 5.76
CA TRP A 136 -16.20 7.24 6.07
C TRP A 136 -15.90 6.93 7.54
N HIS A 137 -15.63 7.96 8.34
CA HIS A 137 -15.62 7.83 9.78
C HIS A 137 -17.05 8.03 10.31
N THR A 138 -17.72 6.93 10.67
CA THR A 138 -19.12 6.93 11.10
C THR A 138 -19.25 6.23 12.46
N PRO A 139 -18.76 6.86 13.55
CA PRO A 139 -18.71 6.25 14.88
C PRO A 139 -20.11 5.94 15.46
N ASP A 140 -21.14 6.64 15.00
CA ASP A 140 -22.51 6.52 15.51
C ASP A 140 -23.38 5.56 14.69
N ARG A 141 -22.84 4.95 13.62
CA ARG A 141 -23.60 4.09 12.71
C ARG A 141 -22.99 2.69 12.62
N PRO A 142 -23.71 1.64 13.05
CA PRO A 142 -23.28 0.26 12.88
C PRO A 142 -23.18 -0.10 11.38
N VAL A 143 -22.17 -0.89 11.04
CA VAL A 143 -21.94 -1.36 9.66
C VAL A 143 -21.56 -2.83 9.63
N ASN A 144 -21.81 -3.47 8.50
CA ASN A 144 -21.39 -4.82 8.22
C ASN A 144 -20.02 -4.84 7.55
N TYR A 145 -19.12 -5.71 7.98
CA TYR A 145 -17.78 -5.87 7.41
C TYR A 145 -17.65 -7.21 6.71
N LEU A 146 -17.32 -7.20 5.42
CA LEU A 146 -16.84 -8.38 4.71
C LEU A 146 -15.38 -8.16 4.33
N ILE A 147 -14.49 -8.92 4.97
CA ILE A 147 -13.06 -8.73 4.91
C ILE A 147 -12.45 -9.81 4.01
N PHE A 148 -12.04 -9.41 2.81
CA PHE A 148 -11.30 -10.21 1.83
C PHE A 148 -9.82 -10.40 2.21
N ASN A 149 -9.59 -10.87 3.43
CA ASN A 149 -8.27 -11.10 4.01
C ASN A 149 -8.35 -12.23 5.04
N TYR A 150 -7.19 -12.64 5.57
CA TYR A 150 -7.05 -13.69 6.58
C TYR A 150 -7.90 -13.40 7.82
N GLU A 151 -8.73 -14.36 8.21
CA GLU A 151 -9.39 -14.39 9.51
C GLU A 151 -8.32 -14.33 10.61
N PRO A 152 -8.42 -13.37 11.56
CA PRO A 152 -7.39 -13.17 12.56
C PRO A 152 -7.33 -14.40 13.48
N VAL A 153 -6.10 -14.86 13.74
CA VAL A 153 -5.80 -15.86 14.76
C VAL A 153 -5.08 -15.16 15.91
N THR A 154 -5.43 -15.47 17.15
CA THR A 154 -4.82 -14.89 18.35
C THR A 154 -3.28 -14.98 18.27
N GLY A 155 -2.59 -13.86 18.51
CA GLY A 155 -1.11 -13.80 18.46
C GLY A 155 -0.49 -13.64 17.06
N SER A 156 -1.29 -13.46 15.99
CA SER A 156 -0.76 -13.27 14.63
C SER A 156 0.00 -11.94 14.46
N LYS A 157 1.23 -12.02 13.93
CA LYS A 157 2.08 -10.86 13.57
C LYS A 157 1.90 -10.42 12.11
N VAL A 158 0.84 -10.85 11.44
CA VAL A 158 0.62 -10.56 10.02
C VAL A 158 0.10 -9.13 9.86
N GLY A 159 0.89 -8.27 9.20
CA GLY A 159 0.56 -6.85 9.07
C GLY A 159 -0.79 -6.56 8.39
N THR A 160 -1.25 -7.41 7.46
CA THR A 160 -2.54 -7.21 6.79
C THR A 160 -3.73 -7.44 7.70
N ALA A 161 -3.64 -8.35 8.68
CA ALA A 161 -4.67 -8.55 9.68
C ALA A 161 -4.74 -7.35 10.64
N PHE A 162 -3.58 -6.83 11.04
CA PHE A 162 -3.47 -5.61 11.85
C PHE A 162 -4.12 -4.40 11.18
N THR A 163 -3.85 -4.17 9.89
CA THR A 163 -4.48 -3.07 9.14
C THR A 163 -6.00 -3.19 9.10
N ASN A 164 -6.55 -4.39 8.89
CA ASN A 164 -8.00 -4.55 8.78
C ASN A 164 -8.71 -4.35 10.13
N GLN A 165 -8.09 -4.80 11.23
CA GLN A 165 -8.60 -4.49 12.57
C GLN A 165 -8.60 -2.98 12.84
N PHE A 166 -7.54 -2.29 12.42
CA PHE A 166 -7.50 -0.82 12.50
C PHE A 166 -8.60 -0.17 11.66
N LEU A 167 -8.79 -0.58 10.41
CA LEU A 167 -9.84 -0.05 9.53
C LEU A 167 -11.26 -0.31 10.06
N ALA A 168 -11.46 -1.42 10.78
CA ALA A 168 -12.74 -1.73 11.42
C ALA A 168 -13.09 -0.80 12.60
N ARG A 169 -12.18 0.09 13.04
CA ARG A 169 -12.45 1.08 14.10
C ARG A 169 -13.19 2.32 13.61
N PHE A 170 -13.27 2.55 12.29
CA PHE A 170 -13.93 3.74 11.73
C PHE A 170 -15.46 3.68 11.75
N ALA A 171 -16.06 2.58 12.22
CA ALA A 171 -17.48 2.45 12.55
C ALA A 171 -17.72 1.21 13.41
N PRO A 172 -18.72 1.23 14.33
CA PRO A 172 -19.13 0.06 15.09
C PRO A 172 -19.47 -1.12 14.19
N ALA A 173 -18.91 -2.30 14.49
CA ALA A 173 -19.22 -3.50 13.75
C ALA A 173 -20.55 -4.10 14.21
N HIS A 174 -21.49 -4.27 13.28
CA HIS A 174 -22.71 -5.06 13.49
C HIS A 174 -22.40 -6.54 13.28
N ARG A 175 -21.91 -6.90 12.10
CA ARG A 175 -21.39 -8.24 11.77
C ARG A 175 -20.03 -8.12 11.08
N VAL A 176 -19.19 -9.13 11.29
CA VAL A 176 -17.89 -9.26 10.61
C VAL A 176 -17.77 -10.65 10.00
N ALA A 177 -17.46 -10.72 8.71
CA ALA A 177 -17.19 -11.94 7.98
C ALA A 177 -15.81 -11.85 7.29
N TYR A 178 -15.19 -13.00 7.09
CA TYR A 178 -13.86 -13.12 6.48
C TYR A 178 -13.92 -14.05 5.26
N ALA A 179 -13.23 -13.67 4.18
CA ALA A 179 -13.15 -14.50 2.98
C ALA A 179 -12.14 -15.63 3.12
N LEU A 180 -11.05 -15.42 3.84
CA LEU A 180 -10.02 -16.43 4.10
C LEU A 180 -10.23 -16.99 5.50
N ARG A 181 -11.01 -18.06 5.62
CA ARG A 181 -11.39 -18.70 6.89
C ARG A 181 -10.27 -19.58 7.42
N HIS A 182 -10.12 -19.63 8.73
CA HIS A 182 -9.18 -20.55 9.38
C HIS A 182 -9.70 -21.99 9.29
N SER A 183 -8.98 -22.87 8.58
CA SER A 183 -9.36 -24.27 8.35
C SER A 183 -8.68 -25.27 9.32
N GLY A 184 -8.05 -24.77 10.39
CA GLY A 184 -7.27 -25.58 11.32
C GLY A 184 -5.83 -25.81 10.85
N GLY A 185 -4.94 -26.16 11.79
CA GLY A 185 -3.52 -26.38 11.49
C GLY A 185 -2.76 -25.15 11.00
N GLY A 186 -3.22 -23.94 11.35
CA GLY A 186 -2.59 -22.67 10.94
C GLY A 186 -2.78 -22.32 9.46
N ARG A 187 -3.74 -22.95 8.77
CA ARG A 187 -4.06 -22.68 7.36
C ARG A 187 -5.30 -21.81 7.23
N HIS A 188 -5.32 -21.04 6.14
CA HIS A 188 -6.47 -20.25 5.74
C HIS A 188 -6.89 -20.64 4.34
N GLU A 189 -8.20 -20.82 4.18
CA GLU A 189 -8.82 -21.24 2.92
C GLU A 189 -9.84 -20.19 2.49
N TYR A 190 -9.85 -19.91 1.19
CA TYR A 190 -10.81 -18.98 0.61
C TYR A 190 -12.18 -19.65 0.51
N ASP A 191 -13.19 -19.04 1.14
CA ASP A 191 -14.59 -19.49 1.15
C ASP A 191 -15.45 -18.62 0.22
N PRO A 192 -15.52 -18.94 -1.10
CA PRO A 192 -16.31 -18.16 -2.04
C PRO A 192 -17.81 -18.22 -1.75
N PHE A 193 -18.34 -19.36 -1.32
CA PHE A 193 -19.77 -19.52 -1.07
C PHE A 193 -20.20 -18.79 0.20
N GLY A 194 -19.36 -18.78 1.24
CA GLY A 194 -19.57 -17.95 2.42
C GLY A 194 -19.56 -16.46 2.09
N CYS A 195 -18.67 -16.00 1.20
CA CYS A 195 -18.68 -14.62 0.73
C CYS A 195 -19.97 -14.25 -0.01
N ILE A 196 -20.43 -15.11 -0.93
CA ILE A 196 -21.67 -14.91 -1.69
C ILE A 196 -22.88 -14.80 -0.75
N ARG A 197 -23.04 -15.78 0.16
CA ARG A 197 -24.12 -15.76 1.15
C ARG A 197 -24.07 -14.51 2.02
N THR A 198 -22.88 -14.12 2.47
CA THR A 198 -22.70 -12.90 3.28
C THR A 198 -23.14 -11.65 2.53
N LEU A 199 -22.82 -11.52 1.24
CA LEU A 199 -23.26 -10.38 0.42
C LEU A 199 -24.78 -10.34 0.29
N GLN A 200 -25.42 -11.49 0.11
CA GLN A 200 -26.88 -11.62 0.02
C GLN A 200 -27.55 -11.25 1.35
N ASP A 201 -27.06 -11.81 2.47
CA ASP A 201 -27.55 -11.49 3.82
C ASP A 201 -27.46 -9.99 4.09
N TYR A 202 -26.29 -9.39 3.83
CA TYR A 202 -26.05 -7.97 4.11
C TYR A 202 -26.87 -7.04 3.22
N ALA A 203 -27.22 -7.45 2.00
CA ALA A 203 -28.15 -6.69 1.17
C ALA A 203 -29.56 -6.65 1.79
N GLY A 204 -30.01 -7.76 2.39
CA GLY A 204 -31.30 -7.84 3.08
C GLY A 204 -31.38 -7.05 4.39
N GLU A 205 -30.25 -6.88 5.09
CA GLU A 205 -30.20 -6.15 6.38
C GLU A 205 -30.34 -4.63 6.25
N GLY A 206 -30.09 -4.05 5.07
CA GLY A 206 -30.20 -2.60 4.86
C GLY A 206 -29.14 -1.75 5.58
N LEU A 207 -28.11 -2.36 6.16
CA LEU A 207 -26.99 -1.64 6.79
C LEU A 207 -25.86 -1.35 5.77
N PRO A 208 -25.08 -0.27 5.95
CA PRO A 208 -23.87 -0.05 5.14
C PRO A 208 -22.89 -1.21 5.25
N VAL A 209 -22.29 -1.58 4.11
CA VAL A 209 -21.30 -2.65 4.05
C VAL A 209 -19.93 -2.09 3.71
N ARG A 210 -18.91 -2.50 4.48
CA ARG A 210 -17.51 -2.15 4.25
C ARG A 210 -16.76 -3.38 3.73
N LEU A 211 -16.43 -3.36 2.45
CA LEU A 211 -15.64 -4.41 1.81
C LEU A 211 -14.16 -4.03 1.92
N LEU A 212 -13.39 -4.79 2.69
CA LEU A 212 -11.98 -4.50 2.98
C LEU A 212 -11.08 -5.64 2.50
N GLY A 213 -9.83 -5.37 2.12
CA GLY A 213 -8.83 -6.42 1.88
C GLY A 213 -8.39 -6.56 0.41
N PHE A 214 -8.14 -7.78 -0.04
CA PHE A 214 -7.52 -8.03 -1.34
C PHE A 214 -8.55 -7.99 -2.49
N PRO A 215 -8.25 -7.27 -3.59
CA PRO A 215 -9.17 -7.17 -4.73
C PRO A 215 -9.39 -8.51 -5.45
N ALA A 216 -8.40 -9.40 -5.44
CA ALA A 216 -8.46 -10.68 -6.13
C ALA A 216 -9.61 -11.59 -5.63
N PHE A 217 -9.86 -11.61 -4.32
CA PHE A 217 -10.92 -12.45 -3.75
C PHE A 217 -12.31 -11.86 -3.99
N LEU A 218 -12.45 -10.53 -3.92
CA LEU A 218 -13.72 -9.90 -4.29
C LEU A 218 -14.03 -10.15 -5.77
N HIS A 219 -13.06 -9.94 -6.66
CA HIS A 219 -13.21 -10.25 -8.08
C HIS A 219 -13.61 -11.72 -8.30
N ALA A 220 -12.91 -12.67 -7.67
CA ALA A 220 -13.23 -14.09 -7.78
C ALA A 220 -14.63 -14.43 -7.22
N THR A 221 -15.10 -13.72 -6.20
CA THR A 221 -16.48 -13.86 -5.68
C THR A 221 -17.49 -13.40 -6.73
N LEU A 222 -17.30 -12.21 -7.30
CA LEU A 222 -18.23 -11.63 -8.28
C LEU A 222 -18.27 -12.46 -9.58
N GLU A 223 -17.12 -12.90 -10.08
CA GLU A 223 -17.06 -13.80 -11.24
C GLU A 223 -17.75 -15.14 -10.99
N ARG A 224 -17.68 -15.65 -9.75
CA ARG A 224 -18.41 -16.87 -9.36
C ARG A 224 -19.92 -16.64 -9.34
N MET A 225 -20.38 -15.49 -8.83
CA MET A 225 -21.80 -15.11 -8.85
C MET A 225 -22.31 -15.00 -10.30
N ARG A 226 -21.52 -14.38 -11.17
CA ARG A 226 -21.79 -14.28 -12.62
C ARG A 226 -21.88 -15.62 -13.30
N ALA A 227 -20.92 -16.51 -13.05
CA ALA A 227 -20.89 -17.84 -13.67
C ALA A 227 -22.05 -18.75 -13.20
N LEU A 228 -22.59 -18.50 -12.01
CA LEU A 228 -23.72 -19.23 -11.45
C LEU A 228 -25.08 -18.57 -11.73
N ASP A 229 -25.09 -17.47 -12.50
CA ASP A 229 -26.29 -16.68 -12.82
C ASP A 229 -27.12 -16.31 -11.58
N LEU A 230 -26.43 -15.88 -10.52
CA LEU A 230 -27.08 -15.48 -9.27
C LEU A 230 -27.63 -14.06 -9.36
N ASP A 231 -28.65 -13.79 -8.54
CA ASP A 231 -29.16 -12.44 -8.33
C ASP A 231 -28.06 -11.47 -7.89
N ARG A 232 -28.20 -10.21 -8.32
CA ARG A 232 -27.25 -9.13 -8.02
C ARG A 232 -27.65 -8.41 -6.73
N PRO A 233 -27.03 -8.68 -5.58
CA PRO A 233 -27.37 -8.03 -4.33
C PRO A 233 -26.98 -6.54 -4.39
N ARG A 234 -27.97 -5.65 -4.36
CA ARG A 234 -27.71 -4.21 -4.19
C ARG A 234 -27.42 -3.93 -2.72
N LEU A 235 -26.19 -3.53 -2.42
CA LEU A 235 -25.81 -3.12 -1.06
C LEU A 235 -26.31 -1.71 -0.76
N HIS A 236 -26.40 -1.37 0.52
CA HIS A 236 -26.84 -0.05 0.97
C HIS A 236 -25.99 1.07 0.31
N PRO A 237 -26.55 2.25 -0.06
CA PRO A 237 -25.84 3.30 -0.82
C PRO A 237 -24.56 3.85 -0.15
N GLU A 238 -24.48 3.78 1.18
CA GLU A 238 -23.28 4.15 1.94
C GLU A 238 -22.22 3.04 2.04
N SER A 239 -22.43 1.89 1.39
CA SER A 239 -21.43 0.84 1.32
C SER A 239 -20.19 1.34 0.58
N LEU A 240 -19.02 0.82 0.93
CA LEU A 240 -17.74 1.25 0.37
C LEU A 240 -16.79 0.07 0.21
N VAL A 241 -15.80 0.26 -0.64
CA VAL A 241 -14.72 -0.70 -0.84
C VAL A 241 -13.38 -0.03 -0.58
N PHE A 242 -12.59 -0.62 0.30
CA PHE A 242 -11.23 -0.18 0.59
C PHE A 242 -10.24 -1.33 0.43
N PHE A 243 -9.55 -1.33 -0.71
CA PHE A 243 -8.57 -2.37 -1.02
C PHE A 243 -7.20 -2.07 -0.41
N GLY A 244 -6.59 -3.13 0.11
CA GLY A 244 -5.19 -3.19 0.50
C GLY A 244 -4.52 -4.41 -0.13
N GLY A 245 -3.22 -4.31 -0.43
CA GLY A 245 -2.49 -5.38 -1.10
C GLY A 245 -2.82 -5.53 -2.59
N GLY A 246 -2.63 -6.72 -3.15
CA GLY A 246 -2.81 -6.94 -4.59
C GLY A 246 -2.90 -8.41 -4.98
N TRP A 247 -2.79 -8.68 -6.28
CA TRP A 247 -2.99 -9.98 -6.93
C TRP A 247 -1.86 -11.00 -6.72
N LYS A 248 -1.12 -10.95 -5.60
CA LYS A 248 0.19 -11.61 -5.49
C LYS A 248 0.21 -13.12 -5.80
N LYS A 249 -0.87 -13.86 -5.52
CA LYS A 249 -1.00 -15.29 -5.86
C LYS A 249 -1.68 -15.55 -7.21
N ASP A 250 -2.44 -14.57 -7.70
CA ASP A 250 -3.27 -14.65 -8.91
C ASP A 250 -2.93 -13.54 -9.90
N ALA A 251 -1.64 -13.21 -10.05
CA ALA A 251 -1.21 -12.06 -10.84
C ALA A 251 -1.60 -12.20 -12.32
N GLN A 252 -1.73 -13.44 -12.80
CA GLN A 252 -2.22 -13.75 -14.15
C GLN A 252 -3.72 -13.48 -14.33
N ARG A 253 -4.49 -13.41 -13.24
CA ARG A 253 -5.92 -13.08 -13.25
C ARG A 253 -6.16 -11.60 -12.94
N ALA A 254 -5.10 -10.80 -12.86
CA ALA A 254 -5.22 -9.39 -12.53
C ALA A 254 -5.96 -8.65 -13.65
N VAL A 255 -7.11 -8.08 -13.29
CA VAL A 255 -7.88 -7.22 -14.19
C VAL A 255 -7.51 -5.75 -14.00
N PRO A 256 -7.67 -4.91 -15.03
CA PRO A 256 -7.60 -3.45 -14.90
C PRO A 256 -8.51 -2.94 -13.77
N LYS A 257 -8.07 -1.89 -13.07
CA LYS A 257 -8.86 -1.27 -11.99
C LYS A 257 -10.26 -0.84 -12.44
N ALA A 258 -10.35 -0.26 -13.63
CA ALA A 258 -11.61 0.21 -14.20
C ALA A 258 -12.61 -0.95 -14.39
N GLU A 259 -12.13 -2.11 -14.84
CA GLU A 259 -12.96 -3.31 -15.03
C GLU A 259 -13.48 -3.85 -13.69
N LEU A 260 -12.60 -3.98 -12.69
CA LEU A 260 -13.03 -4.40 -11.35
C LEU A 260 -14.03 -3.43 -10.74
N TYR A 261 -13.85 -2.12 -10.92
CA TYR A 261 -14.73 -1.11 -10.34
C TYR A 261 -16.10 -1.11 -11.02
N ALA A 262 -16.12 -1.26 -12.34
CA ALA A 262 -17.36 -1.44 -13.10
C ALA A 262 -18.11 -2.71 -12.65
N LEU A 263 -17.39 -3.82 -12.45
CA LEU A 263 -17.98 -5.07 -11.95
C LEU A 263 -18.59 -4.89 -10.55
N ILE A 264 -17.90 -4.19 -9.65
CA ILE A 264 -18.41 -3.89 -8.30
C ILE A 264 -19.67 -3.02 -8.36
N GLU A 265 -19.66 -1.99 -9.19
CA GLU A 265 -20.81 -1.09 -9.36
C GLU A 265 -22.01 -1.85 -9.96
N GLU A 266 -21.77 -2.64 -11.00
CA GLU A 266 -22.78 -3.45 -11.66
C GLU A 266 -23.42 -4.47 -10.71
N TRP A 267 -22.60 -5.23 -9.96
CA TRP A 267 -23.07 -6.36 -9.17
C TRP A 267 -23.51 -5.99 -7.76
N LEU A 268 -22.87 -5.00 -7.14
CA LEU A 268 -23.11 -4.63 -5.75
C LEU A 268 -23.77 -3.26 -5.57
N GLY A 269 -23.84 -2.45 -6.64
CA GLY A 269 -24.40 -1.09 -6.56
C GLY A 269 -23.51 -0.08 -5.83
N ILE A 270 -22.23 -0.39 -5.62
CA ILE A 270 -21.28 0.54 -5.01
C ILE A 270 -20.63 1.40 -6.09
N PRO A 271 -20.88 2.72 -6.13
CA PRO A 271 -20.33 3.57 -7.18
C PRO A 271 -18.82 3.75 -7.03
N ASN A 272 -18.11 3.95 -8.15
CA ASN A 272 -16.66 4.16 -8.18
C ASN A 272 -16.15 5.22 -7.17
N ILE A 273 -16.91 6.29 -6.93
CA ILE A 273 -16.53 7.31 -5.94
C ILE A 273 -16.37 6.76 -4.51
N ARG A 274 -16.99 5.61 -4.18
CA ARG A 274 -16.89 4.90 -2.90
C ARG A 274 -15.91 3.73 -2.91
N ILE A 275 -15.15 3.55 -3.99
CA ILE A 275 -14.13 2.51 -4.13
C ILE A 275 -12.75 3.16 -4.08
N ARG A 276 -11.92 2.73 -3.12
CA ARG A 276 -10.52 3.17 -3.04
C ARG A 276 -9.61 1.97 -2.96
N ALA A 277 -8.57 1.98 -3.80
CA ALA A 277 -7.41 1.13 -3.60
C ALA A 277 -6.32 1.98 -2.97
N ASN A 278 -5.86 1.60 -1.78
CA ASN A 278 -4.60 2.14 -1.30
C ASN A 278 -3.53 1.68 -2.30
N ALA A 279 -2.75 2.61 -2.85
CA ALA A 279 -1.66 2.29 -3.78
C ALA A 279 -0.58 1.54 -3.01
N THR A 280 -0.74 0.22 -2.95
CA THR A 280 0.23 -0.80 -2.55
C THR A 280 1.50 -0.26 -1.90
N GLY A 281 1.37 0.10 -0.62
CA GLY A 281 2.43 -0.19 0.31
C GLY A 281 2.66 -1.70 0.34
N THR A 282 3.87 -2.18 0.05
CA THR A 282 4.27 -3.48 0.59
C THR A 282 4.20 -3.41 2.11
N ALA A 283 4.18 -4.53 2.82
CA ALA A 283 4.29 -4.47 4.28
C ALA A 283 5.53 -3.65 4.74
N CYS A 284 6.56 -3.57 3.88
CA CYS A 284 7.78 -2.76 4.02
C CYS A 284 7.60 -1.26 3.73
N THR A 285 6.49 -0.83 3.13
CA THR A 285 6.22 0.57 2.80
C THR A 285 4.85 0.95 3.35
N CYS A 286 4.78 1.44 4.59
CA CYS A 286 3.60 2.17 5.07
C CYS A 286 3.51 3.53 4.35
N ARG A 287 3.23 3.53 3.04
CA ARG A 287 2.91 4.76 2.31
C ARG A 287 1.42 5.01 2.46
N ALA A 288 1.09 6.05 3.21
CA ALA A 288 -0.21 6.72 3.16
C ALA A 288 -0.09 8.03 2.34
N ILE A 289 0.64 7.98 1.21
CA ILE A 289 0.75 9.12 0.29
C ILE A 289 0.07 8.73 -1.02
N PRO A 290 -1.13 9.26 -1.29
CA PRO A 290 -1.75 9.17 -2.60
C PRO A 290 -1.02 10.11 -3.57
N GLY A 291 -0.54 9.61 -4.72
CA GLY A 291 -0.04 10.50 -5.79
C GLY A 291 1.12 9.97 -6.64
N CYS A 292 1.90 8.98 -6.20
CA CYS A 292 2.92 8.39 -7.07
C CYS A 292 2.28 7.46 -8.11
N SER A 293 2.12 7.96 -9.34
CA SER A 293 1.92 7.11 -10.52
C SER A 293 3.10 6.12 -10.66
N PRO A 294 2.86 4.83 -10.93
CA PRO A 294 3.91 3.85 -11.21
C PRO A 294 4.73 4.15 -12.49
N ALA A 295 4.33 5.16 -13.27
CA ALA A 295 4.85 5.40 -14.61
C ALA A 295 6.36 5.74 -14.69
N THR A 296 7.03 6.02 -13.58
CA THR A 296 8.48 6.30 -13.56
C THR A 296 9.35 5.12 -13.16
N TRP A 297 8.78 3.97 -12.78
CA TRP A 297 9.55 2.75 -12.53
C TRP A 297 9.66 1.91 -13.81
N ARG A 298 10.72 2.14 -14.60
CA ARG A 298 11.12 1.19 -15.65
C ARG A 298 11.63 -0.10 -14.98
N PRO A 299 11.04 -1.27 -15.26
CA PRO A 299 11.58 -2.53 -14.78
C PRO A 299 13.01 -2.72 -15.29
N TRP A 300 13.92 -3.08 -14.40
CA TRP A 300 15.25 -3.58 -14.76
C TRP A 300 15.09 -4.75 -15.73
N ASN A 301 15.72 -4.63 -16.90
CA ASN A 301 15.60 -5.59 -17.98
C ASN A 301 16.24 -6.92 -17.56
N ARG A 302 15.51 -8.02 -17.78
CA ARG A 302 15.94 -9.40 -17.52
C ARG A 302 17.01 -9.82 -18.54
N SER A 303 18.26 -9.47 -18.31
CA SER A 303 19.37 -10.22 -18.91
C SER A 303 20.61 -10.06 -18.02
N GLY A 304 20.66 -10.87 -16.97
CA GLY A 304 21.89 -11.07 -16.22
C GLY A 304 22.96 -11.69 -17.12
N ARG A 305 23.85 -10.83 -17.65
CA ARG A 305 25.21 -11.18 -18.06
C ARG A 305 26.14 -10.01 -17.75
N ALA A 306 27.17 -10.28 -16.98
CA ALA A 306 28.32 -9.40 -16.80
C ALA A 306 29.18 -9.42 -18.07
N GLY A 307 29.61 -8.26 -18.53
CA GLY A 307 30.61 -8.09 -19.60
C GLY A 307 31.05 -6.62 -19.64
N PRO A 308 32.35 -6.32 -19.80
CA PRO A 308 32.88 -4.98 -19.61
C PRO A 308 32.61 -4.12 -20.85
N ALA A 309 32.07 -2.92 -20.68
CA ALA A 309 31.92 -1.97 -21.78
C ALA A 309 32.83 -0.77 -21.54
N PHE A 310 33.93 -0.77 -22.31
CA PHE A 310 34.89 0.32 -22.47
C PHE A 310 34.23 1.62 -22.92
N CYS A 311 34.79 2.74 -22.46
CA CYS A 311 34.60 4.07 -23.03
C CYS A 311 35.03 4.13 -24.51
N THR A 312 34.21 4.75 -25.36
CA THR A 312 34.71 5.63 -26.45
C THR A 312 33.57 6.54 -26.96
N PRO A 313 33.86 7.77 -27.43
CA PRO A 313 32.88 8.83 -27.62
C PRO A 313 32.21 8.82 -29.00
N PHE A 314 30.95 9.22 -29.02
CA PHE A 314 30.12 9.36 -30.21
C PHE A 314 30.55 10.59 -31.05
N ARG A 315 30.95 10.38 -32.30
CA ARG A 315 31.08 11.43 -33.33
C ARG A 315 29.75 11.57 -34.09
N PRO A 316 29.28 12.79 -34.42
CA PRO A 316 28.04 12.99 -35.17
C PRO A 316 28.30 12.85 -36.68
N THR A 317 27.45 12.11 -37.38
CA THR A 317 27.42 12.07 -38.85
C THR A 317 26.29 12.93 -39.39
N SER A 318 26.65 13.89 -40.25
CA SER A 318 25.72 14.68 -41.07
C SER A 318 25.35 13.94 -42.37
N PRO A 319 24.29 14.37 -43.10
CA PRO A 319 23.60 13.57 -44.09
C PRO A 319 24.16 13.76 -45.51
N ARG A 320 24.21 12.69 -46.33
CA ARG A 320 24.33 12.82 -47.79
C ARG A 320 23.54 11.74 -48.55
N SER A 321 22.54 12.24 -49.28
CA SER A 321 22.17 11.95 -50.68
C SER A 321 22.47 10.56 -51.28
N ARG A 322 21.41 9.92 -51.77
CA ARG A 322 21.41 8.86 -52.80
C ARG A 322 22.00 9.36 -54.12
N PRO A 323 22.50 8.44 -54.96
CA PRO A 323 21.90 8.33 -56.30
C PRO A 323 21.61 6.89 -56.77
N THR A 324 20.59 6.85 -57.64
CA THR A 324 20.14 5.95 -58.71
C THR A 324 20.94 4.69 -59.14
N ALA A 325 20.16 3.61 -59.31
CA ALA A 325 20.07 2.65 -60.43
C ALA A 325 21.35 2.20 -61.16
N CYS A 326 21.72 0.93 -61.00
CA CYS A 326 21.36 -0.23 -61.83
C CYS A 326 21.72 -1.50 -61.05
#